data_AF-A0A553NDD9-F1
#
_entry.id   AF-A0A553NDD9-F1
#
_cell.length_a   1.000
_cell.length_b   1.000
_cell.length_c   1.000
_cell.angle_alpha   90.00
_cell.angle_beta   90.00
_cell.angle_gamma   90.00
#
_symmetry.space_group_name_H-M   'P 1'
#
loop_
_entity.id
_entity.type
_entity.pdbx_description
1 polymer ?
#
loop_
_entity_poly.entity_id
_entity_poly.type
_entity_poly.pdbx_seq_one_letter_code
_entity_poly.pdbx_strand_id
1 'polypeptide(L)'
;QVIFAIVVLVGLSFGLPQGRNQPQAGDFNTDQASDPESELQDPIFAKEIIHCQTKEVIYVNEDQIDAFGCLVGPCGDKVCPNGAVGVGQDRATFRGNQGPPNTGSNGNAGPIDQAGRPVDPAAVTYLKQIEAYKAWELQQIENNKKIIG
;
A
#
# COMPACT_ATOMS: atom_id res chain seq x y z
N GLN A 1 5.13 -51.26 -39.35
CA GLN A 1 3.94 -52.09 -39.06
C GLN A 1 2.91 -51.19 -38.41
N VAL A 2 1.69 -51.27 -38.94
CA VAL A 2 0.49 -50.50 -38.58
C VAL A 2 -0.25 -51.19 -37.43
N ILE A 3 -1.09 -50.45 -36.67
CA ILE A 3 -2.39 -50.80 -36.02
C ILE A 3 -2.58 -49.75 -34.87
N PHE A 4 -3.33 -48.63 -34.98
CA PHE A 4 -4.81 -48.40 -35.02
C PHE A 4 -5.59 -49.15 -33.94
N ALA A 5 -6.08 -48.48 -32.87
CA ALA A 5 -7.44 -47.93 -32.69
C ALA A 5 -7.92 -48.38 -31.27
N ILE A 6 -8.88 -47.81 -30.52
CA ILE A 6 -10.25 -47.35 -30.80
C ILE A 6 -10.72 -46.46 -29.61
N VAL A 7 -11.46 -45.39 -29.93
CA VAL A 7 -12.30 -44.57 -29.02
C VAL A 7 -13.64 -45.26 -28.80
N VAL A 8 -14.16 -45.31 -27.55
CA VAL A 8 -15.61 -45.48 -27.30
C VAL A 8 -16.06 -44.59 -26.12
N LEU A 9 -16.86 -43.59 -26.46
CA LEU A 9 -17.79 -42.84 -25.62
C LEU A 9 -19.07 -43.67 -25.43
N VAL A 10 -19.57 -43.82 -24.20
CA VAL A 10 -20.99 -44.07 -23.92
C VAL A 10 -21.38 -43.32 -22.64
N GLY A 11 -22.21 -42.30 -22.79
CA GLY A 11 -23.04 -41.78 -21.71
C GLY A 11 -24.39 -42.50 -21.67
N LEU A 12 -25.10 -42.42 -20.54
CA LEU A 12 -26.56 -42.44 -20.47
C LEU A 12 -27.02 -42.01 -19.07
N SER A 13 -27.97 -41.07 -19.10
CA SER A 13 -28.64 -40.36 -18.02
C SER A 13 -29.70 -41.21 -17.30
N PHE A 14 -30.23 -40.70 -16.17
CA PHE A 14 -31.65 -40.62 -15.76
C PHE A 14 -31.87 -40.86 -14.24
N GLY A 15 -32.55 -39.92 -13.56
CA GLY A 15 -33.34 -40.22 -12.36
C GLY A 15 -33.32 -39.19 -11.21
N LEU A 16 -34.18 -38.17 -11.26
CA LEU A 16 -34.62 -37.32 -10.14
C LEU A 16 -35.55 -38.08 -9.17
N PRO A 17 -35.75 -37.59 -7.92
CA PRO A 17 -37.01 -36.88 -7.60
C PRO A 17 -36.77 -35.63 -6.72
N GLN A 18 -37.30 -34.43 -7.05
CA GLN A 18 -38.65 -33.92 -6.74
C GLN A 18 -39.00 -33.96 -5.24
N GLY A 19 -38.83 -32.82 -4.56
CA GLY A 19 -39.37 -32.52 -3.23
C GLY A 19 -39.61 -31.02 -3.08
N ARG A 20 -40.83 -30.60 -3.42
CA ARG A 20 -41.39 -29.24 -3.28
C ARG A 20 -41.41 -28.78 -1.81
N ASN A 21 -41.17 -27.48 -1.58
CA ASN A 21 -42.15 -26.56 -0.99
C ASN A 21 -41.65 -25.11 -1.09
N GLN A 22 -42.27 -24.34 -1.98
CA GLN A 22 -42.33 -22.87 -1.92
C GLN A 22 -43.34 -22.46 -0.83
N PRO A 23 -43.25 -21.21 -0.35
CA PRO A 23 -44.37 -20.32 -0.62
C PRO A 23 -43.94 -18.94 -1.15
N GLN A 24 -44.60 -18.61 -2.25
CA GLN A 24 -45.25 -17.35 -2.62
C GLN A 24 -44.43 -16.09 -2.94
N ALA A 25 -44.73 -15.62 -4.15
CA ALA A 25 -44.34 -14.38 -4.77
C ALA A 25 -44.77 -13.16 -3.94
N GLY A 26 -43.84 -12.24 -3.76
CA GLY A 26 -44.11 -10.83 -3.50
C GLY A 26 -43.74 -10.04 -4.76
N ASP A 27 -44.67 -9.22 -5.22
CA ASP A 27 -44.70 -8.58 -6.52
C ASP A 27 -43.54 -7.60 -6.77
N PHE A 28 -43.04 -7.66 -8.00
CA PHE A 28 -42.08 -6.73 -8.59
C PHE A 28 -42.83 -5.45 -8.99
N ASN A 29 -42.58 -4.36 -8.26
CA ASN A 29 -42.89 -3.01 -8.74
C ASN A 29 -41.57 -2.26 -8.96
N THR A 30 -41.13 -2.26 -10.21
CA THR A 30 -40.34 -1.17 -10.79
C THR A 30 -41.18 0.09 -10.80
N ASP A 31 -40.67 1.14 -10.15
CA ASP A 31 -40.63 2.51 -10.70
C ASP A 31 -40.16 3.47 -9.60
N GLN A 32 -38.87 3.77 -9.59
CA GLN A 32 -38.37 5.07 -9.13
C GLN A 32 -36.96 5.27 -9.70
N ALA A 33 -36.94 5.81 -10.92
CA ALA A 33 -35.83 6.59 -11.40
C ALA A 33 -35.89 7.96 -10.72
N SER A 34 -34.90 8.24 -9.88
CA SER A 34 -34.57 9.60 -9.42
C SER A 34 -33.06 9.68 -9.20
N ASP A 35 -32.43 10.37 -10.14
CA ASP A 35 -31.23 11.20 -10.03
C ASP A 35 -29.88 10.55 -9.63
N PRO A 36 -28.83 10.64 -10.49
CA PRO A 36 -27.46 10.45 -10.05
C PRO A 36 -26.93 11.78 -9.51
N GLU A 37 -27.50 12.29 -8.42
CA GLU A 37 -26.69 13.16 -7.57
C GLU A 37 -25.67 12.25 -6.91
N SER A 38 -24.40 12.43 -7.29
CA SER A 38 -23.29 11.85 -6.56
C SER A 38 -23.33 12.40 -5.14
N GLU A 39 -24.04 11.71 -4.24
CA GLU A 39 -23.88 11.90 -2.82
C GLU A 39 -22.38 11.71 -2.55
N LEU A 40 -21.71 12.82 -2.29
CA LEU A 40 -20.45 12.81 -1.58
C LEU A 40 -20.79 12.19 -0.22
N GLN A 41 -20.64 10.88 -0.14
CA GLN A 41 -20.92 10.13 1.08
C GLN A 41 -19.87 10.59 2.08
N ASP A 42 -20.24 11.56 2.92
CA ASP A 42 -19.43 11.98 4.04
C ASP A 42 -19.09 10.71 4.82
N PRO A 43 -17.79 10.36 5.00
CA PRO A 43 -17.45 9.17 5.73
C PRO A 43 -18.10 9.27 7.10
N ILE A 44 -18.91 8.27 7.47
CA ILE A 44 -19.62 8.23 8.73
C ILE A 44 -18.57 8.20 9.84
N PHE A 45 -18.21 9.37 10.35
CA PHE A 45 -17.32 9.51 11.48
C PHE A 45 -18.09 9.09 12.73
N ALA A 46 -17.82 7.87 13.19
CA ALA A 46 -18.54 7.27 14.31
C ALA A 46 -18.12 7.85 15.67
N LYS A 47 -16.91 8.43 15.76
CA LYS A 47 -16.33 8.85 17.03
C LYS A 47 -15.40 10.06 16.89
N GLU A 48 -15.43 10.90 17.92
CA GLU A 48 -14.55 12.05 18.09
C GLU A 48 -13.45 11.73 19.13
N ILE A 49 -12.20 12.04 18.78
CA ILE A 49 -11.04 11.98 19.66
C ILE A 49 -10.49 13.40 19.81
N ILE A 50 -10.30 13.86 21.05
CA ILE A 50 -9.73 15.19 21.31
C ILE A 50 -8.24 15.05 21.58
N HIS A 51 -7.42 15.72 20.77
CA HIS A 51 -5.98 15.71 20.94
C HIS A 51 -5.58 16.34 22.29
N CYS A 52 -4.81 15.62 23.11
CA CYS A 52 -4.57 15.97 24.51
C CYS A 52 -3.87 17.34 24.68
N GLN A 53 -2.95 17.67 23.77
CA GLN A 53 -2.18 18.93 23.79
C GLN A 53 -2.84 20.06 22.98
N THR A 54 -3.09 19.85 21.69
CA THR A 54 -3.61 20.91 20.78
C THR A 54 -5.11 21.17 20.92
N LYS A 55 -5.86 20.29 21.60
CA LYS A 55 -7.34 20.34 21.71
C LYS A 55 -8.07 20.28 20.36
N GLU A 56 -7.39 19.82 19.32
CA GLU A 56 -7.98 19.55 18.02
C GLU A 56 -8.91 18.34 18.09
N VAL A 57 -10.05 18.41 17.39
CA VAL A 57 -10.99 17.30 17.27
C VAL A 57 -10.60 16.46 16.05
N ILE A 58 -10.33 15.18 16.27
CA ILE A 58 -9.99 14.21 15.25
C ILE A 58 -11.16 13.25 15.10
N TYR A 59 -11.71 13.21 13.89
CA TYR A 59 -12.81 12.32 13.55
C TYR A 59 -12.27 10.96 13.09
N VAL A 60 -12.83 9.89 13.65
CA VAL A 60 -12.43 8.51 13.35
C VAL A 60 -13.66 7.62 13.15
N ASN A 61 -13.46 6.51 12.44
CA ASN A 61 -14.45 5.44 12.33
C ASN A 61 -14.51 4.57 13.60
N GLU A 62 -15.34 3.52 13.58
CA GLU A 62 -15.49 2.58 14.70
C GLU A 62 -14.16 1.87 15.07
N ASP A 63 -13.29 1.67 14.10
CA ASP A 63 -11.97 1.04 14.25
C ASP A 63 -10.85 2.02 14.67
N GLN A 64 -11.20 3.26 15.04
CA GLN A 64 -10.26 4.34 15.38
C GLN A 64 -9.33 4.76 14.24
N ILE A 65 -9.79 4.62 13.00
CA ILE A 65 -9.05 5.03 11.79
C ILE A 65 -9.57 6.40 11.33
N ASP A 66 -8.65 7.35 11.10
CA ASP A 66 -8.99 8.67 10.56
C ASP A 66 -9.18 8.66 9.03
N ALA A 67 -9.59 9.80 8.48
CA ALA A 67 -9.79 9.98 7.03
C ALA A 67 -8.52 9.71 6.19
N PHE A 68 -7.33 9.73 6.81
CA PHE A 68 -6.05 9.46 6.15
C PHE A 68 -5.63 7.99 6.25
N GLY A 69 -6.46 7.13 6.85
CA GLY A 69 -6.14 5.72 7.06
C GLY A 69 -5.15 5.51 8.21
N CYS A 70 -5.01 6.47 9.12
CA CYS A 70 -4.16 6.36 10.29
C CYS A 70 -4.96 5.87 11.50
N LEU A 71 -4.43 4.89 12.23
CA LEU A 71 -4.97 4.50 13.53
C LEU A 71 -4.67 5.62 14.54
N VAL A 72 -5.69 6.16 15.19
CA VAL A 72 -5.57 7.28 16.14
C VAL A 72 -5.81 6.79 17.56
N GLY A 73 -4.83 6.98 18.43
CA GLY A 73 -4.93 6.66 19.85
C GLY A 73 -5.73 7.71 20.63
N PRO A 74 -6.02 7.45 21.91
CA PRO A 74 -6.95 8.23 22.72
C PRO A 74 -6.51 9.67 22.98
N CYS A 75 -5.21 9.99 22.80
CA CYS A 75 -4.68 11.34 22.99
C CYS A 75 -4.31 12.06 21.68
N GLY A 76 -4.64 11.47 20.53
CA GLY A 76 -4.33 12.02 19.20
C GLY A 76 -2.97 11.59 18.63
N ASP A 77 -2.30 10.61 19.24
CA ASP A 77 -1.21 9.86 18.62
C ASP A 77 -1.71 9.12 17.38
N LYS A 78 -0.91 9.08 16.32
CA LYS A 78 -1.30 8.51 15.02
C LYS A 78 -0.31 7.46 14.56
N VAL A 79 -0.79 6.32 14.10
CA VAL A 79 -0.02 5.30 13.39
C VAL A 79 -0.53 5.22 11.96
N CYS A 80 0.22 5.81 11.04
CA CYS A 80 -0.10 5.85 9.61
C CYS A 80 0.76 4.86 8.83
N PRO A 81 0.38 4.48 7.60
CA PRO A 81 1.22 3.67 6.71
C PRO A 81 2.63 4.27 6.47
N ASN A 82 2.73 5.59 6.57
CA ASN A 82 3.95 6.34 6.28
C ASN A 82 4.85 6.54 7.52
N GLY A 83 4.35 6.18 8.69
CA GLY A 83 5.02 6.40 9.98
C GLY A 83 4.04 6.70 11.11
N ALA A 84 4.57 6.79 12.32
CA ALA A 84 3.85 7.18 13.52
C ALA A 84 4.16 8.63 13.91
N VAL A 85 3.16 9.32 14.45
CA VAL A 85 3.27 10.66 15.01
C VAL A 85 2.76 10.60 16.44
N GLY A 86 3.62 10.87 17.40
CA GLY A 86 3.24 10.96 18.81
C GLY A 86 2.67 12.33 19.16
N VAL A 87 2.01 12.36 20.32
CA VAL A 87 1.36 13.56 20.86
C VAL A 87 2.39 14.67 21.14
N GLY A 88 3.65 14.32 21.42
CA GLY A 88 4.71 15.23 21.83
C GLY A 88 5.53 15.83 20.68
N GLN A 89 4.95 15.92 19.47
CA GLN A 89 5.64 16.28 18.22
C GLN A 89 6.79 15.34 17.83
N ASP A 90 6.90 14.20 18.51
CA ASP A 90 7.73 13.10 18.09
C ASP A 90 7.11 12.41 16.88
N ARG A 91 7.93 11.96 15.95
CA ARG A 91 7.51 11.21 14.78
C ARG A 91 8.54 10.16 14.42
N ALA A 92 8.08 8.99 14.05
CA ALA A 92 8.89 7.92 13.53
C ALA A 92 8.38 7.58 12.14
N THR A 93 9.13 7.96 11.11
CA THR A 93 8.78 7.64 9.73
C THR A 93 9.80 6.69 9.14
N PHE A 94 9.51 6.14 7.97
CA PHE A 94 10.52 5.43 7.19
C PHE A 94 11.72 6.34 6.83
N ARG A 95 11.52 7.66 6.85
CA ARG A 95 12.53 8.71 6.61
C ARG A 95 13.30 9.10 7.88
N GLY A 96 13.19 8.34 8.97
CA GLY A 96 13.83 8.63 10.24
C GLY A 96 12.88 9.09 11.34
N ASN A 97 13.46 9.19 12.54
CA ASN A 97 12.79 9.55 13.77
C ASN A 97 13.19 10.96 14.23
N GLN A 98 12.19 11.68 14.73
CA GLN A 98 12.33 12.89 15.51
C GLN A 98 11.69 12.59 16.86
N GLY A 99 12.44 12.74 17.93
CA GLY A 99 11.94 12.74 19.30
C GLY A 99 11.34 14.09 19.68
N PRO A 100 10.88 14.21 20.93
CA PRO A 100 10.22 15.41 21.41
C PRO A 100 11.13 16.66 21.35
N PRO A 101 10.56 17.87 21.32
CA PRO A 101 11.31 19.12 21.36
C PRO A 101 12.33 19.14 22.52
N ASN A 102 13.50 19.75 22.28
CA ASN A 102 14.59 19.90 23.26
C ASN A 102 15.29 18.60 23.70
N THR A 103 14.99 17.44 23.12
CA THR A 103 15.64 16.17 23.47
C THR A 103 16.91 15.87 22.67
N GLY A 104 17.25 16.70 21.66
CA GLY A 104 18.37 16.46 20.75
C GLY A 104 18.21 15.21 19.87
N SER A 105 17.09 14.49 19.99
CA SER A 105 16.81 13.26 19.28
C SER A 105 16.15 13.59 17.94
N ASN A 106 16.94 13.83 16.90
CA ASN A 106 16.49 13.88 15.50
C ASN A 106 17.22 12.80 14.67
N GLY A 107 17.76 11.81 15.37
CA GLY A 107 18.74 10.89 14.87
C GLY A 107 18.14 9.69 14.16
N ASN A 108 17.87 9.83 12.87
CA ASN A 108 18.26 8.89 11.80
C ASN A 108 17.43 9.10 10.53
N ALA A 109 17.43 10.31 9.97
CA ALA A 109 16.94 10.49 8.61
C ALA A 109 17.92 9.88 7.61
N GLY A 110 17.71 8.61 7.26
CA GLY A 110 18.44 7.94 6.18
C GLY A 110 18.23 8.69 4.85
N PRO A 111 19.23 8.69 3.95
CA PRO A 111 19.09 9.33 2.65
C PRO A 111 17.97 8.66 1.84
N ILE A 112 17.26 9.46 1.04
CA ILE A 112 16.17 9.01 0.17
C ILE A 112 16.50 9.27 -1.31
N ASP A 113 15.92 8.49 -2.22
CA ASP A 113 16.04 8.73 -3.66
C ASP A 113 15.04 9.81 -4.14
N GLN A 114 15.09 10.13 -5.44
CA GLN A 114 14.20 11.12 -6.07
C GLN A 114 12.72 10.71 -6.03
N ALA A 115 12.41 9.42 -5.86
CA ALA A 115 11.06 8.90 -5.67
C ALA A 115 10.63 8.87 -4.19
N GLY A 116 11.47 9.38 -3.28
CA GLY A 116 11.20 9.45 -1.84
C GLY A 116 11.33 8.12 -1.10
N ARG A 117 11.98 7.11 -1.71
CA ARG A 117 12.23 5.80 -1.11
C ARG A 117 13.51 5.84 -0.26
N PRO A 118 13.56 5.12 0.86
CA PRO A 118 14.78 4.97 1.67
C PRO A 118 15.90 4.33 0.87
N VAL A 119 17.12 4.84 1.05
CA VAL A 119 18.31 4.35 0.35
C VAL A 119 19.42 4.05 1.34
N ASP A 120 20.14 2.95 1.12
CA ASP A 120 21.39 2.68 1.83
C ASP A 120 22.53 3.53 1.23
N PRO A 121 23.09 4.50 1.97
CA PRO A 121 24.18 5.33 1.48
C PRO A 121 25.44 4.53 1.11
N ALA A 122 25.70 3.38 1.76
CA ALA A 122 26.84 2.53 1.42
C ALA A 122 26.64 1.85 0.08
N ALA A 123 25.43 1.38 -0.22
CA ALA A 123 25.10 0.80 -1.52
C ALA A 123 25.24 1.83 -2.66
N VAL A 124 24.79 3.07 -2.45
CA VAL A 124 24.93 4.14 -3.47
C VAL A 124 26.38 4.48 -3.74
N THR A 125 27.21 4.59 -2.69
CA THR A 125 28.63 4.89 -2.87
C THR A 125 29.35 3.75 -3.56
N TYR A 126 29.03 2.50 -3.23
CA TYR A 126 29.60 1.32 -3.88
C TYR A 126 29.26 1.24 -5.38
N LEU A 127 28.00 1.50 -5.76
CA LEU A 127 27.59 1.52 -7.17
C LEU A 127 28.37 2.58 -7.98
N LYS A 128 28.57 3.77 -7.42
CA LYS A 128 29.38 4.84 -8.04
C LYS A 128 30.84 4.42 -8.22
N GLN A 129 31.41 3.69 -7.27
CA GLN A 129 32.77 3.16 -7.40
C GLN A 129 32.88 2.16 -8.55
N ILE A 130 31.93 1.23 -8.67
CA ILE A 130 31.90 0.26 -9.78
C ILE A 130 31.85 0.96 -11.13
N GLU A 131 31.01 2.00 -11.25
CA GLU A 131 30.91 2.79 -12.48
C GLU A 131 32.23 3.47 -12.84
N ALA A 132 32.91 4.08 -11.87
CA ALA A 132 34.23 4.69 -12.07
C ALA A 132 35.29 3.67 -12.51
N TYR A 133 35.29 2.47 -11.91
CA TYR A 133 36.23 1.41 -12.30
C TYR A 133 35.99 0.92 -13.73
N LYS A 134 34.73 0.76 -14.15
CA LYS A 134 34.39 0.39 -15.53
C LYS A 134 34.83 1.47 -16.53
N ALA A 135 34.63 2.74 -16.20
CA ALA A 135 35.06 3.85 -17.05
C ALA A 135 36.59 3.88 -17.20
N TRP A 136 37.32 3.64 -16.11
CA TRP A 136 38.79 3.54 -16.12
C TRP A 136 39.28 2.35 -16.96
N GLU A 137 38.67 1.17 -16.82
CA GLU A 137 39.00 -0.02 -17.60
C GLU A 137 38.84 0.22 -19.11
N LEU A 138 37.72 0.82 -19.53
CA LEU A 138 37.47 1.17 -20.94
C LEU A 138 38.51 2.16 -21.47
N GLN A 139 38.95 3.11 -20.64
CA GLN A 139 40.01 4.04 -21.00
C GLN A 139 41.35 3.33 -21.24
N GLN A 140 41.70 2.32 -20.42
CA GLN A 140 42.92 1.53 -20.63
C GLN A 140 42.88 0.78 -21.96
N ILE A 141 41.72 0.18 -22.31
CA ILE A 141 41.53 -0.51 -23.59
C ILE A 141 41.72 0.46 -24.76
N GLU A 142 41.12 1.65 -24.69
CA GLU A 142 41.21 2.65 -25.75
C GLU A 142 42.62 3.22 -25.91
N ASN A 143 43.32 3.46 -24.80
CA ASN A 143 44.73 3.88 -24.83
C ASN A 143 45.62 2.80 -25.47
N ASN A 144 45.39 1.52 -25.15
CA ASN A 144 46.17 0.42 -25.74
C ASN A 144 45.91 0.28 -27.25
N LYS A 145 44.67 0.47 -27.73
CA LYS A 145 44.38 0.46 -29.17
C LYS A 145 45.17 1.52 -29.92
N LYS A 146 45.35 2.72 -29.33
CA LYS A 146 46.14 3.81 -29.93
C LYS A 146 47.64 3.55 -29.96
N ILE A 147 48.14 2.64 -29.13
CA ILE A 147 49.55 2.26 -29.08
C ILE A 147 49.86 1.14 -30.09
N ILE A 148 48.91 0.22 -30.29
CA ILE A 148 49.09 -0.98 -31.12
C ILE A 148 48.71 -0.72 -32.59
N GLY A 149 47.81 0.24 -32.86
CA GLY A 149 47.47 0.69 -34.21
C GLY A 149 48.41 1.74 -34.75
#